data_AF-A0A8X8Z659-F1
#
_entry.id   AF-A0A8X8Z659-F1
#
_cell.length_a   1.000
_cell.length_b   1.000
_cell.length_c   1.000
_cell.angle_alpha   90.00
_cell.angle_beta   90.00
_cell.angle_gamma   90.00
#
_symmetry.space_group_name_H-M   'P 1'
#
loop_
_entity.id
_entity.type
_entity.pdbx_description
1 polymer ?
#
loop_
_entity_poly.entity_id
_entity_poly.type
_entity_poly.pdbx_seq_one_letter_code
_entity_poly.pdbx_strand_id
1 'polypeptide(L)'
;MLSSMSLELQRQHEHMFPYEMLKHLESLYVSQAQTMGYEIFCDLFKCKLHDGGKVSEHVLKMIGLIERLASIGTVLPANVSTNLILQSLPNSFENFIVNFNMNNTKVGLPEFPNMLKTYESSTTKVKSVLMVSSSAKSSKWKNKQQQKKKTSKDVE
;
A
#
# COMPACT_ATOMS: atom_id res chain seq x y z
N MET A 1 -38.09 -6.35 19.61
CA MET A 1 -36.77 -5.77 19.97
C MET A 1 -36.08 -6.60 21.03
N LEU A 2 -36.64 -6.77 22.25
CA LEU A 2 -36.02 -7.60 23.30
C LEU A 2 -35.74 -9.06 22.87
N SER A 3 -36.64 -9.67 22.09
CA SER A 3 -36.48 -11.06 21.63
C SER A 3 -35.37 -11.28 20.58
N SER A 4 -34.83 -10.21 19.99
CA SER A 4 -33.72 -10.29 19.02
C SER A 4 -32.37 -9.88 19.63
N MET A 5 -32.33 -9.65 20.94
CA MET A 5 -31.14 -9.21 21.68
C MET A 5 -30.46 -10.37 22.38
N SER A 6 -29.20 -10.18 22.77
CA SER A 6 -28.52 -11.12 23.66
C SER A 6 -29.17 -11.11 25.05
N LEU A 7 -29.09 -12.25 25.76
CA LEU A 7 -29.65 -12.40 27.11
C LEU A 7 -29.10 -11.36 28.11
N GLU A 8 -27.82 -11.00 28.00
CA GLU A 8 -27.23 -9.95 28.85
C GLU A 8 -27.83 -8.58 28.58
N LEU A 9 -27.99 -8.22 27.31
CA LEU A 9 -28.61 -6.94 26.93
C LEU A 9 -30.08 -6.92 27.34
N GLN A 10 -30.79 -8.05 27.24
CA GLN A 10 -32.18 -8.17 27.68
C GLN A 10 -32.33 -7.94 29.18
N ARG A 11 -31.46 -8.52 30.03
CA ARG A 11 -31.46 -8.30 31.49
C ARG A 11 -31.20 -6.85 31.88
N GLN A 12 -30.37 -6.12 31.13
CA GLN A 12 -30.11 -4.70 31.42
C GLN A 12 -31.31 -3.79 31.17
N HIS A 13 -32.28 -4.22 30.36
CA HIS A 13 -33.42 -3.41 29.94
C HIS A 13 -34.78 -3.91 30.49
N GLU A 14 -34.78 -4.92 31.37
CA GLU A 14 -35.98 -5.59 31.88
C GLU A 14 -36.95 -4.64 32.62
N HIS A 15 -36.42 -3.55 33.17
CA HIS A 15 -37.19 -2.55 33.92
C HIS A 15 -37.29 -1.19 33.21
N MET A 16 -36.80 -1.09 31.98
CA MET A 16 -36.77 0.16 31.24
C MET A 16 -38.01 0.29 30.34
N PHE A 17 -38.63 1.47 30.32
CA PHE A 17 -39.76 1.70 29.43
C PHE A 17 -39.33 1.61 27.96
N PRO A 18 -40.20 1.19 27.03
CA PRO A 18 -39.83 0.98 25.62
C PRO A 18 -39.15 2.20 24.96
N TYR A 19 -39.60 3.42 25.29
CA TYR A 19 -39.01 4.65 24.78
C TYR A 19 -37.60 4.91 25.34
N GLU A 20 -37.40 4.70 26.64
CA GLU A 20 -36.10 4.86 27.28
C GLU A 20 -35.11 3.79 26.79
N MET A 21 -35.59 2.57 26.58
CA MET A 21 -34.83 1.46 26.01
C MET A 21 -34.34 1.79 24.62
N LEU A 22 -35.22 2.28 23.75
CA LEU A 22 -34.86 2.70 22.40
C LEU A 22 -33.78 3.79 22.42
N LYS A 23 -33.96 4.83 23.26
CA LYS A 23 -33.01 5.94 23.37
C LYS A 23 -31.65 5.50 23.91
N HIS A 24 -31.63 4.60 24.90
CA HIS A 24 -30.40 4.09 25.47
C HIS A 24 -29.64 3.22 24.47
N LEU A 25 -30.34 2.33 23.77
CA LEU A 25 -29.76 1.50 22.72
C LEU A 25 -29.21 2.34 21.58
N GLU A 26 -29.96 3.34 21.10
CA GLU A 26 -29.49 4.28 20.08
C GLU A 26 -28.20 4.95 20.54
N SER A 27 -28.14 5.47 21.77
CA SER A 27 -26.94 6.07 22.33
C SER A 27 -25.76 5.09 22.41
N LEU A 28 -25.99 3.84 22.82
CA LEU A 28 -24.94 2.83 22.94
C LEU A 28 -24.39 2.43 21.57
N TYR A 29 -25.25 2.13 20.60
CA TYR A 29 -24.83 1.71 19.27
C TYR A 29 -24.22 2.84 18.46
N VAL A 30 -24.71 4.08 18.61
CA VAL A 30 -24.08 5.26 18.00
C VAL A 30 -22.67 5.47 18.58
N SER A 31 -22.51 5.40 19.90
CA SER A 31 -21.20 5.51 20.55
C SER A 31 -20.25 4.41 20.08
N GLN A 32 -20.72 3.16 20.04
CA GLN A 32 -19.95 2.02 19.56
C GLN A 32 -19.52 2.17 18.10
N ALA A 33 -20.43 2.59 17.22
CA ALA A 33 -20.14 2.85 15.81
C ALA A 33 -19.10 3.97 15.64
N GLN A 34 -19.17 5.03 16.45
CA GLN A 34 -18.16 6.10 16.46
C GLN A 34 -16.78 5.59 16.90
N THR A 35 -16.70 4.79 17.97
CA THR A 35 -15.43 4.20 18.42
C THR A 35 -14.84 3.28 17.36
N MET A 36 -15.64 2.37 16.80
CA MET A 36 -15.18 1.46 15.74
C MET A 36 -14.74 2.23 14.48
N GLY A 37 -15.50 3.26 14.09
CA GLY A 37 -15.13 4.14 12.97
C GLY A 37 -13.77 4.81 13.20
N TYR A 38 -13.54 5.36 14.39
CA TYR A 38 -12.26 5.97 14.75
C TYR A 38 -11.09 4.98 14.70
N GLU A 39 -11.26 3.76 15.22
CA GLU A 39 -10.24 2.72 15.16
C GLU A 39 -9.90 2.34 13.71
N ILE A 40 -10.90 2.19 12.85
CA ILE A 40 -10.67 1.87 11.43
C ILE A 40 -9.96 3.02 10.72
N PHE A 41 -10.32 4.28 10.99
CA PHE A 41 -9.58 5.42 10.46
C PHE A 41 -8.13 5.43 10.94
N CYS A 42 -7.89 5.12 12.22
CA CYS A 42 -6.53 4.97 12.75
C CYS A 42 -5.75 3.91 11.99
N ASP A 43 -6.33 2.73 11.76
CA ASP A 43 -5.71 1.65 10.99
C ASP A 43 -5.46 2.08 9.54
N LEU A 44 -6.41 2.79 8.92
CA LEU A 44 -6.32 3.27 7.54
C LEU A 44 -5.15 4.26 7.37
N PHE A 45 -5.02 5.24 8.27
CA PHE A 45 -3.93 6.22 8.20
C PHE A 45 -2.55 5.66 8.59
N LYS A 46 -2.52 4.60 9.41
CA LYS A 46 -1.30 3.88 9.76
C LYS A 46 -0.89 2.86 8.69
N CYS A 47 -1.81 2.41 7.85
CA CYS A 47 -1.57 1.44 6.80
C CYS A 47 -0.70 2.05 5.71
N LYS A 48 0.62 1.92 5.84
CA LYS A 48 1.61 2.33 4.84
C LYS A 48 2.37 1.13 4.33
N LEU A 49 2.62 1.10 3.02
CA LEU A 49 3.42 0.07 2.37
C LEU A 49 4.91 0.43 2.54
N HIS A 50 5.69 -0.53 3.03
CA HIS A 50 7.15 -0.40 3.11
C HIS A 50 7.80 -0.70 1.76
N ASP A 51 9.00 -0.16 1.52
CA ASP A 51 9.75 -0.44 0.30
C ASP A 51 10.05 -1.94 0.17
N GLY A 52 9.69 -2.51 -0.99
CA GLY A 52 9.84 -3.95 -1.27
C GLY A 52 8.65 -4.81 -0.84
N GLY A 53 7.61 -4.24 -0.23
CA GLY A 53 6.36 -4.93 0.05
C GLY A 53 5.50 -5.17 -1.20
N LYS A 54 4.63 -6.18 -1.15
CA LYS A 54 3.73 -6.51 -2.27
C LYS A 54 2.60 -5.49 -2.37
N VAL A 55 2.60 -4.70 -3.44
CA VAL A 55 1.61 -3.63 -3.65
C VAL A 55 0.19 -4.17 -3.71
N SER A 56 -0.02 -5.30 -4.40
CA SER A 56 -1.34 -5.89 -4.56
C SER A 56 -2.02 -6.29 -3.25
N GLU A 57 -1.26 -6.86 -2.32
CA GLU A 57 -1.76 -7.25 -0.99
C GLU A 57 -2.12 -6.02 -0.15
N HIS A 58 -1.28 -4.99 -0.23
CA HIS A 58 -1.51 -3.72 0.46
C HIS A 58 -2.76 -2.99 -0.03
N VAL A 59 -2.95 -2.89 -1.35
CA VAL A 59 -4.15 -2.25 -1.92
C VAL A 59 -5.42 -2.99 -1.52
N LEU A 60 -5.41 -4.33 -1.56
CA LEU A 60 -6.55 -5.14 -1.10
C LEU A 60 -6.85 -4.89 0.38
N LYS A 61 -5.83 -4.81 1.23
CA LYS A 61 -6.00 -4.50 2.66
C LYS A 61 -6.66 -3.13 2.87
N MET A 62 -6.24 -2.11 2.11
CA MET A 62 -6.85 -0.78 2.19
C MET A 62 -8.31 -0.76 1.71
N ILE A 63 -8.62 -1.47 0.62
CA ILE A 63 -10.00 -1.62 0.15
C ILE A 63 -10.86 -2.27 1.23
N GLY A 64 -10.39 -3.34 1.88
CA GLY A 64 -11.11 -3.99 2.97
C GLY A 64 -11.37 -3.07 4.18
N LEU A 65 -10.45 -2.15 4.50
CA LEU A 65 -10.67 -1.14 5.55
C LEU A 65 -11.74 -0.11 5.14
N ILE A 66 -11.75 0.30 3.87
CA ILE A 66 -12.75 1.24 3.32
C ILE A 66 -14.15 0.59 3.29
N GLU A 67 -14.24 -0.68 2.89
CA GLU A 67 -15.50 -1.45 2.92
C GLU A 67 -16.02 -1.62 4.35
N ARG A 68 -15.12 -1.82 5.33
CA ARG A 68 -15.50 -1.88 6.74
C ARG A 68 -16.06 -0.54 7.24
N LEU A 69 -15.48 0.60 6.84
CA LEU A 69 -16.06 1.92 7.12
C LEU A 69 -17.47 2.06 6.54
N ALA A 70 -17.67 1.60 5.30
CA ALA A 70 -18.99 1.62 4.66
C ALA A 70 -20.02 0.77 5.42
N SER A 71 -19.62 -0.37 5.99
CA SER A 71 -20.50 -1.23 6.78
C SER A 71 -21.00 -0.60 8.09
N ILE A 72 -20.26 0.37 8.63
CA ILE A 72 -20.62 1.13 9.85
C ILE A 72 -21.36 2.44 9.48
N GLY A 73 -21.65 2.65 8.19
CA GLY A 73 -22.40 3.81 7.68
C GLY A 73 -21.53 4.98 7.23
N THR A 74 -20.19 4.85 7.24
CA THR A 74 -19.28 5.89 6.74
C THR A 74 -18.81 5.54 5.33
N VAL A 75 -19.50 6.08 4.32
CA VAL A 75 -19.13 5.87 2.91
C VAL A 75 -18.17 6.96 2.46
N LEU A 76 -16.96 6.56 2.08
CA LEU A 76 -15.98 7.49 1.52
C LEU A 76 -16.25 7.73 0.02
N PRO A 77 -16.19 8.97 -0.46
CA PRO A 77 -16.21 9.26 -1.89
C PRO A 77 -15.04 8.56 -2.61
N ALA A 78 -15.29 8.07 -3.82
CA ALA A 78 -14.30 7.29 -4.58
C ALA A 78 -12.96 8.03 -4.77
N ASN A 79 -12.98 9.35 -4.96
CA ASN A 79 -11.76 10.17 -5.06
C ASN A 79 -10.95 10.16 -3.76
N VAL A 80 -11.61 10.19 -2.60
CA VAL A 80 -10.95 10.15 -1.29
C VAL A 80 -10.32 8.78 -1.06
N SER A 81 -11.04 7.70 -1.37
CA SER A 81 -10.54 6.33 -1.29
C SER A 81 -9.29 6.13 -2.15
N THR A 82 -9.30 6.57 -3.40
CA THR A 82 -8.13 6.48 -4.30
C THR A 82 -6.94 7.29 -3.77
N ASN A 83 -7.17 8.52 -3.29
CA ASN A 83 -6.11 9.36 -2.74
C ASN A 83 -5.48 8.76 -1.48
N LEU A 84 -6.29 8.14 -0.61
CA LEU A 84 -5.77 7.45 0.57
C LEU A 84 -4.87 6.28 0.18
N ILE A 85 -5.27 5.50 -0.82
CA ILE A 85 -4.44 4.41 -1.31
C ILE A 85 -3.15 4.95 -1.91
N LEU A 86 -3.19 6.02 -2.71
CA LEU A 86 -1.98 6.67 -3.25
C LEU A 86 -1.04 7.17 -2.15
N GLN A 87 -1.57 7.83 -1.11
CA GLN A 87 -0.79 8.37 0.01
C GLN A 87 -0.06 7.26 0.80
N SER A 88 -0.61 6.05 0.83
CA SER A 88 -0.05 4.93 1.57
C SER A 88 1.16 4.26 0.88
N LEU A 89 1.38 4.54 -0.40
CA LEU A 89 2.46 3.94 -1.17
C LEU A 89 3.82 4.55 -0.78
N PRO A 90 4.91 3.79 -0.89
CA PRO A 90 6.24 4.30 -0.60
C PRO A 90 6.75 5.22 -1.72
N ASN A 91 7.78 6.01 -1.41
CA ASN A 91 8.37 7.00 -2.33
C ASN A 91 8.87 6.39 -3.65
N SER A 92 9.14 5.08 -3.69
CA SER A 92 9.46 4.37 -4.93
C SER A 92 8.34 4.44 -6.01
N PHE A 93 7.12 4.80 -5.61
CA PHE A 93 5.97 5.03 -6.49
C PHE A 93 5.71 6.52 -6.79
N GLU A 94 6.56 7.45 -6.37
CA GLU A 94 6.34 8.89 -6.57
C GLU A 94 6.16 9.26 -8.05
N ASN A 95 6.99 8.72 -8.94
CA ASN A 95 6.85 8.91 -10.40
C ASN A 95 5.50 8.38 -10.93
N PHE A 96 5.00 7.28 -10.37
CA PHE A 96 3.69 6.75 -10.72
C PHE A 96 2.57 7.69 -10.23
N ILE A 97 2.66 8.22 -9.01
CA ILE A 97 1.69 9.15 -8.43
C ILE A 97 1.61 10.43 -9.26
N VAL A 98 2.75 11.02 -9.63
CA VAL A 98 2.80 12.23 -10.48
C VAL A 98 2.17 11.96 -11.84
N ASN A 99 2.51 10.83 -12.47
CA ASN A 99 1.93 10.44 -13.75
C ASN A 99 0.42 10.16 -13.66
N PHE A 100 -0.04 9.56 -12.57
CA PHE A 100 -1.46 9.30 -12.32
C PHE A 100 -2.24 10.62 -12.16
N ASN A 101 -1.72 11.55 -11.34
CA ASN A 101 -2.32 12.86 -11.12
C ASN A 101 -2.34 13.72 -12.39
N MET A 102 -1.30 13.66 -13.22
CA MET A 102 -1.22 14.41 -14.47
C MET A 102 -2.16 13.88 -15.56
N ASN A 103 -2.38 12.56 -15.63
CA ASN A 103 -3.17 11.99 -16.71
C ASN A 103 -4.69 12.13 -16.53
N ASN A 104 -5.20 12.66 -15.40
CA ASN A 104 -6.62 12.98 -15.18
C ASN A 104 -7.60 11.89 -15.64
N THR A 105 -7.16 10.63 -15.68
CA THR A 105 -7.97 9.56 -16.22
C THR A 105 -8.86 9.08 -15.10
N LYS A 106 -10.14 8.99 -15.44
CA LYS A 106 -11.25 8.42 -14.66
C LYS A 106 -11.04 6.92 -14.45
N VAL A 107 -9.83 6.51 -14.05
CA VAL A 107 -9.43 5.14 -13.79
C VAL A 107 -10.13 4.75 -12.51
N GLY A 108 -11.14 3.90 -12.64
CA GLY A 108 -11.86 3.37 -11.51
C GLY A 108 -10.92 2.58 -10.59
N LEU A 109 -11.30 2.49 -9.32
CA LEU A 109 -10.71 1.60 -8.32
C LEU A 109 -10.36 0.18 -8.84
N PRO A 110 -11.11 -0.47 -9.77
CA PRO A 110 -10.74 -1.80 -10.28
C PRO A 110 -9.51 -1.85 -11.21
N GLU A 111 -9.16 -0.77 -11.91
CA GLU A 111 -8.01 -0.75 -12.84
C GLU A 111 -6.70 -0.35 -12.13
N PHE A 112 -6.83 0.33 -10.99
CA PHE A 112 -5.74 0.83 -10.18
C PHE A 112 -4.76 -0.28 -9.70
N PRO A 113 -5.21 -1.45 -9.21
CA PRO A 113 -4.31 -2.56 -8.85
C PRO A 113 -3.52 -3.11 -10.04
N ASN A 114 -4.09 -3.12 -11.24
CA ASN A 114 -3.43 -3.65 -12.44
C ASN A 114 -2.33 -2.70 -12.94
N MET A 115 -2.57 -1.39 -12.87
CA MET A 115 -1.55 -0.38 -13.19
C MET A 115 -0.36 -0.46 -12.21
N LEU A 116 -0.64 -0.59 -10.92
CA LEU A 116 0.39 -0.74 -9.88
C LEU A 116 1.24 -2.01 -10.09
N LYS A 117 0.62 -3.15 -10.40
CA LYS A 117 1.34 -4.40 -10.73
C LYS A 117 2.24 -4.24 -11.95
N THR A 118 1.77 -3.54 -12.98
CA THR A 118 2.54 -3.31 -14.21
C THR A 118 3.76 -2.44 -13.95
N TYR A 119 3.62 -1.40 -13.12
CA TYR A 119 4.72 -0.54 -12.71
C TYR A 119 5.75 -1.26 -11.83
N GLU A 120 5.31 -2.10 -10.89
CA GLU A 120 6.21 -2.94 -10.09
C GLU A 120 7.02 -3.91 -10.98
N SER A 121 6.38 -4.49 -11.99
CA SER A 121 7.02 -5.40 -12.96
C SER A 121 8.01 -4.71 -13.89
N SER A 122 7.79 -3.43 -14.23
CA SER A 122 8.70 -2.66 -15.08
C SER A 122 9.90 -2.13 -14.28
N THR A 123 9.69 -1.67 -13.05
CA THR A 123 10.76 -1.18 -12.17
C THR A 123 11.71 -2.28 -11.69
N THR A 124 11.20 -3.49 -11.41
CA THR A 124 12.03 -4.68 -11.13
C THR A 124 12.91 -5.05 -12.33
N LYS A 125 12.36 -4.99 -13.56
CA LYS A 125 13.13 -5.19 -14.79
C LYS A 125 14.22 -4.13 -14.97
N VAL A 126 13.92 -2.85 -14.76
CA VAL A 126 14.92 -1.78 -14.87
C VAL A 126 16.06 -1.95 -13.85
N LYS A 127 15.76 -2.31 -12.59
CA LYS A 127 16.80 -2.62 -11.58
C LYS A 127 17.65 -3.83 -11.97
N SER A 128 17.06 -4.87 -12.57
CA SER A 128 17.80 -6.04 -13.04
C SER A 128 18.72 -5.73 -14.24
N VAL A 129 18.29 -4.87 -15.16
CA VAL A 129 19.10 -4.46 -16.32
C VAL A 129 20.28 -3.59 -15.88
N LEU A 130 20.10 -2.69 -14.91
CA LEU A 130 21.19 -1.90 -14.33
C LEU A 130 22.23 -2.79 -13.62
N MET A 131 21.80 -3.81 -12.89
CA MET A 131 22.70 -4.79 -12.24
C MET A 131 23.47 -5.69 -13.22
N VAL A 132 22.92 -5.96 -14.42
CA VAL A 132 23.65 -6.70 -15.46
C VAL A 132 24.72 -5.81 -16.12
N SER A 133 24.47 -4.49 -16.24
CA SER A 133 25.44 -3.55 -16.82
C SER A 133 26.64 -3.22 -15.93
N SER A 134 26.54 -3.40 -14.60
CA SER A 134 27.65 -3.13 -13.66
C SER A 134 28.56 -4.34 -13.39
N SER A 135 28.30 -5.48 -14.04
CA SER A 135 29.13 -6.69 -13.92
C SER A 135 30.14 -6.88 -15.07
N ALA A 136 30.59 -5.80 -15.70
CA ALA A 136 31.75 -5.81 -16.58
C ALA A 136 33.04 -6.04 -15.75
N LYS A 137 33.33 -7.33 -15.58
CA LYS A 137 34.50 -7.96 -14.96
C LYS A 137 35.80 -7.21 -15.27
N SER A 138 36.41 -6.55 -14.30
CA SER A 138 37.82 -6.14 -14.36
C SER A 138 38.73 -7.27 -13.87
N SER A 139 38.81 -8.37 -14.63
CA SER A 139 39.77 -9.44 -14.37
C SER A 139 41.06 -9.24 -15.18
N LYS A 140 42.03 -8.56 -14.55
CA LYS A 140 43.44 -8.95 -14.43
C LYS A 140 44.07 -9.69 -15.63
N TRP A 141 44.70 -8.97 -16.56
CA TRP A 141 45.59 -9.58 -17.56
C TRP A 141 47.06 -9.47 -17.09
N LYS A 142 47.58 -10.58 -16.56
CA LYS A 142 49.03 -10.81 -16.45
C LYS A 142 49.56 -11.14 -17.84
N ASN A 143 50.49 -10.35 -18.38
CA ASN A 143 51.29 -10.77 -19.53
C ASN A 143 52.76 -10.82 -19.12
N LYS A 144 53.36 -12.01 -19.22
CA LYS A 144 54.77 -12.28 -18.99
C LYS A 144 55.32 -13.02 -20.21
N GLN A 145 56.35 -12.41 -20.82
CA GLN A 145 57.39 -12.99 -21.70
C GLN A 145 56.93 -13.40 -23.13
N GLN A 146 57.72 -13.24 -24.21
CA GLN A 146 59.17 -13.06 -24.37
C GLN A 146 59.54 -12.64 -25.81
N GLN A 147 60.59 -11.79 -25.92
CA GLN A 147 61.66 -11.75 -26.93
C GLN A 147 61.40 -11.67 -28.45
N LYS A 148 62.02 -10.65 -29.07
CA LYS A 148 63.05 -10.89 -30.11
C LYS A 148 64.02 -9.69 -30.28
N LYS A 149 65.31 -10.07 -30.42
CA LYS A 149 66.55 -9.29 -30.56
C LYS A 149 66.62 -8.33 -31.76
N LYS A 150 67.44 -7.27 -31.64
CA LYS A 150 68.55 -6.82 -32.55
C LYS A 150 69.20 -5.53 -31.98
N THR A 151 70.44 -5.56 -31.46
CA THR A 151 71.74 -5.06 -32.06
C THR A 151 71.69 -3.60 -32.51
N SER A 152 72.46 -2.62 -31.99
CA SER A 152 73.94 -2.42 -31.95
C SER A 152 74.35 -1.47 -30.80
N LYS A 153 75.51 -1.62 -30.12
CA LYS A 153 76.79 -0.87 -30.26
C LYS A 153 76.60 0.67 -30.30
N ASP A 154 77.22 1.51 -29.45
CA ASP A 154 78.65 1.73 -29.10
C ASP A 154 78.80 2.16 -27.61
N VAL A 155 79.82 1.81 -26.79
CA VAL A 155 81.21 2.34 -26.65
C VAL A 155 81.25 3.86 -26.81
N GLU A 156 81.47 4.68 -25.77
CA GLU A 156 82.66 4.83 -24.92
C GLU A 156 82.29 5.48 -23.58
#